data_AF-A0AA51MX78-F1
#
_entry.id   AF-A0AA51MX78-F1
#
_cell.length_a   1.000
_cell.length_b   1.000
_cell.length_c   1.000
_cell.angle_alpha   90.00
_cell.angle_beta   90.00
_cell.angle_gamma   90.00
#
_symmetry.space_group_name_H-M   'P 1'
#
loop_
_entity.id
_entity.type
_entity.pdbx_description
1 polymer ?
#
loop_
_entity_poly.entity_id
_entity_poly.type
_entity_poly.pdbx_seq_one_letter_code
_entity_poly.pdbx_strand_id
1 'polypeptide(L)'
;MRKKISLILLIVIFALFTNGCTKEVSLIETKEEHFTTYKNDNISIKISKTVKEKENIYNTILEDLQKINGFSPIHNIEIDIDEKYVIPIVEDSIKCNSSFINTEEFRKELIKRSYDIYDNWISEGLYVKMFEVDIKEKEFAKYYEAHEFSLFGARFFEPFTSKEEVENVQAASIDLVEYLIKKEKKEELLKNQIEISDIEEWAKEKNIDLSYQKEIDSLMNRMEVNNLKPNIYLTINTKEDINGFIIDILTIDEQYDTSKKIEDTILKFDINIVQIREGIKKDAPNFYNDYSDSIENVPKIHYYFNINAKINSAEIGRGRIVLKNLLSQAHEYVHILIVDSFLANNIDANKPRWLDEGIANYLDMAYSDSSKLQIKRILSGISESKKYEDELSEEEKNLLDSTIKIFDANNINLSNRDKIMENKNERIRVSTILDSMGIKFSRYIMTEGLIEDTVYISGGESSFDQKQWAMDAGNYINYHANRNFTNYLIHEYGLEKLLYLMVEDFSTLTYEEYFGKSYEELKVEWIKYLKENIKAIELIL
;
A
#
# COMPACT_ATOMS: atom_id res chain seq x y z
N MET A 1 -9.69 -37.81 60.15
CA MET A 1 -10.06 -38.03 58.73
C MET A 1 -10.56 -36.78 58.01
N ARG A 2 -11.37 -35.88 58.62
CA ARG A 2 -11.93 -34.68 57.93
C ARG A 2 -10.90 -33.68 57.34
N LYS A 3 -9.71 -33.51 57.95
CA LYS A 3 -8.67 -32.60 57.43
C LYS A 3 -7.93 -33.12 56.17
N LYS A 4 -7.81 -34.44 55.99
CA LYS A 4 -7.17 -35.03 54.79
C LYS A 4 -8.10 -34.98 53.56
N ILE A 5 -9.42 -35.10 53.77
CA ILE A 5 -10.42 -35.00 52.70
C ILE A 5 -10.50 -33.57 52.16
N SER A 6 -10.41 -32.56 53.04
CA SER A 6 -10.43 -31.14 52.63
C SER A 6 -9.22 -30.73 51.81
N LEU A 7 -8.03 -31.28 52.10
CA LEU A 7 -6.80 -30.98 51.35
C LEU A 7 -6.82 -31.64 49.96
N ILE A 8 -7.35 -32.87 49.87
CA ILE A 8 -7.51 -33.58 48.60
C ILE A 8 -8.56 -32.88 47.73
N LEU A 9 -9.67 -32.41 48.30
CA LEU A 9 -10.67 -31.63 47.56
C LEU A 9 -10.09 -30.32 47.03
N LEU A 10 -9.27 -29.63 47.84
CA LEU A 10 -8.63 -28.39 47.42
C LEU A 10 -7.62 -28.63 46.29
N ILE A 11 -6.83 -29.72 46.35
CA ILE A 11 -5.88 -30.11 45.29
C ILE A 11 -6.61 -30.53 44.01
N VAL A 12 -7.76 -31.21 44.11
CA VAL A 12 -8.59 -31.59 42.94
C VAL A 12 -9.26 -30.37 42.32
N ILE A 13 -9.75 -29.43 43.13
CA ILE A 13 -10.31 -28.16 42.64
C ILE A 13 -9.20 -27.32 42.01
N PHE A 14 -8.02 -27.25 42.61
CA PHE A 14 -6.88 -26.54 42.03
C PHE A 14 -6.40 -27.20 40.73
N ALA A 15 -6.36 -28.54 40.66
CA ALA A 15 -6.05 -29.26 39.42
C ALA A 15 -7.10 -29.05 38.32
N LEU A 16 -8.38 -28.87 38.68
CA LEU A 16 -9.47 -28.50 37.76
C LEU A 16 -9.44 -27.02 37.34
N PHE A 17 -8.78 -26.14 38.10
CA PHE A 17 -8.56 -24.74 37.74
C PHE A 17 -7.22 -24.52 37.01
N THR A 18 -6.23 -25.40 37.17
CA THR A 18 -4.92 -25.32 36.47
C THR A 18 -4.89 -26.08 35.16
N ASN A 19 -5.73 -27.11 34.99
CA ASN A 19 -6.06 -27.65 33.67
C ASN A 19 -7.35 -26.96 33.23
N GLY A 20 -7.24 -25.80 32.59
CA GLY A 20 -8.39 -25.20 31.92
C GLY A 20 -8.97 -26.25 30.97
N CYS A 21 -10.13 -26.83 31.31
CA CYS A 21 -10.88 -27.66 30.39
C CYS A 21 -11.33 -26.75 29.25
N THR A 22 -10.51 -26.65 28.20
CA THR A 22 -10.93 -26.11 26.92
C THR A 22 -12.12 -26.95 26.50
N LYS A 23 -13.30 -26.31 26.45
CA LYS A 23 -14.53 -26.97 26.02
C LYS A 23 -14.29 -27.50 24.62
N GLU A 24 -14.54 -28.79 24.43
CA GLU A 24 -14.52 -29.43 23.12
C GLU A 24 -15.40 -28.62 22.14
N VAL A 25 -14.88 -28.35 20.94
CA VAL A 25 -15.64 -27.66 19.89
C VAL A 25 -16.88 -28.49 19.56
N SER A 26 -18.06 -27.92 19.84
CA SER A 26 -19.34 -28.52 19.51
C SER A 26 -20.07 -27.62 18.53
N LEU A 27 -20.48 -28.19 17.41
CA LEU A 27 -21.12 -27.48 16.30
C LEU A 27 -22.48 -28.10 16.02
N ILE A 28 -23.49 -27.26 15.79
CA ILE A 28 -24.85 -27.68 15.45
C ILE A 28 -24.96 -27.80 13.93
N GLU A 29 -25.31 -28.99 13.45
CA GLU A 29 -25.58 -29.24 12.03
C GLU A 29 -26.94 -28.67 11.61
N THR A 30 -26.94 -27.89 10.54
CA THR A 30 -28.14 -27.41 9.85
C THR A 30 -28.04 -27.79 8.37
N LYS A 31 -29.03 -28.52 7.85
CA LYS A 31 -29.09 -28.95 6.45
C LYS A 31 -29.94 -27.98 5.66
N GLU A 32 -29.33 -27.31 4.69
CA GLU A 32 -30.01 -26.40 3.77
C GLU A 32 -30.11 -27.01 2.36
N GLU A 33 -30.75 -26.32 1.42
CA GLU A 33 -30.98 -26.85 0.08
C GLU A 33 -29.68 -27.13 -0.68
N HIS A 34 -28.72 -26.21 -0.59
CA HIS A 34 -27.47 -26.27 -1.36
C HIS A 34 -26.20 -26.58 -0.54
N PHE A 35 -26.26 -26.46 0.79
CA PHE A 35 -25.12 -26.67 1.67
C PHE A 35 -25.54 -27.29 3.00
N THR A 36 -24.55 -27.76 3.76
CA THR A 36 -24.69 -28.14 5.17
C THR A 36 -23.83 -27.18 5.97
N THR A 37 -24.39 -26.59 7.03
CA THR A 37 -23.69 -25.66 7.92
C THR A 37 -23.53 -26.29 9.29
N TYR A 38 -22.34 -26.21 9.86
CA TYR A 38 -22.00 -26.60 11.21
C TYR A 38 -21.55 -25.35 11.95
N LYS A 39 -22.26 -24.94 13.00
CA LYS A 39 -21.93 -23.68 13.67
C LYS A 39 -22.16 -23.67 15.18
N ASN A 40 -21.45 -22.78 15.84
CA ASN A 40 -21.74 -22.26 17.18
C ASN A 40 -21.58 -20.72 17.16
N ASP A 41 -21.40 -20.09 18.32
CA ASP A 41 -21.29 -18.62 18.42
C ASP A 41 -20.00 -18.05 17.79
N ASN A 42 -18.94 -18.87 17.68
CA ASN A 42 -17.59 -18.43 17.28
C ASN A 42 -17.07 -19.13 16.01
N ILE A 43 -17.71 -20.21 15.56
CA ILE A 43 -17.21 -21.04 14.47
C ILE A 43 -18.37 -21.32 13.53
N SER A 44 -18.16 -21.10 12.24
CA SER A 44 -19.10 -21.44 11.17
C SER A 44 -18.37 -22.19 10.05
N ILE A 45 -18.77 -23.44 9.80
CA ILE A 45 -18.28 -24.26 8.70
C ILE A 45 -19.45 -24.52 7.76
N LYS A 46 -19.32 -24.07 6.52
CA LYS A 46 -20.28 -24.30 5.46
C LYS A 46 -19.66 -25.23 4.43
N ILE A 47 -20.35 -26.32 4.10
CA ILE A 47 -19.89 -27.30 3.10
C ILE A 47 -20.97 -27.45 2.03
N SER A 48 -20.63 -27.08 0.79
CA SER A 48 -21.49 -27.25 -0.38
C SER A 48 -21.82 -28.72 -0.60
N LYS A 49 -23.07 -29.02 -1.01
CA LYS A 49 -23.48 -30.40 -1.33
C LYS A 49 -22.78 -30.99 -2.56
N THR A 50 -22.10 -30.17 -3.35
CA THR A 50 -21.30 -30.61 -4.51
C THR A 50 -19.99 -31.30 -4.08
N VAL A 51 -19.53 -31.04 -2.86
CA VAL A 51 -18.28 -31.57 -2.30
C VAL A 51 -18.47 -33.06 -1.96
N LYS A 52 -17.54 -33.89 -2.45
CA LYS A 52 -17.51 -35.33 -2.12
C LYS A 52 -16.94 -35.54 -0.72
N GLU A 53 -17.33 -36.62 -0.06
CA GLU A 53 -16.80 -37.00 1.27
C GLU A 53 -16.96 -35.90 2.34
N LYS A 54 -18.07 -35.16 2.30
CA LYS A 54 -18.38 -34.06 3.23
C LYS A 54 -18.16 -34.38 4.72
N GLU A 55 -18.44 -35.62 5.14
CA GLU A 55 -18.25 -36.05 6.53
C GLU A 55 -16.76 -36.16 6.89
N ASN A 56 -15.94 -36.69 5.96
CA ASN A 56 -14.49 -36.74 6.12
C ASN A 56 -13.91 -35.32 6.21
N ILE A 57 -14.32 -34.45 5.29
CA ILE A 57 -13.90 -33.03 5.27
C ILE A 57 -14.29 -32.32 6.57
N TYR A 58 -15.54 -32.46 7.00
CA TYR A 58 -16.00 -31.88 8.26
C TYR A 58 -15.16 -32.39 9.44
N ASN A 59 -14.89 -33.70 9.50
CA ASN A 59 -14.11 -34.28 10.58
C ASN A 59 -12.66 -33.76 10.58
N THR A 60 -12.02 -33.64 9.41
CA THR A 60 -10.67 -33.06 9.29
C THR A 60 -10.64 -31.62 9.81
N ILE A 61 -11.57 -30.77 9.37
CA ILE A 61 -11.63 -29.38 9.84
C ILE A 61 -11.91 -29.34 11.35
N LEU A 62 -12.83 -30.18 11.84
CA LEU A 62 -13.16 -30.24 13.26
C LEU A 62 -11.95 -30.67 14.10
N GLU A 63 -11.20 -31.69 13.69
CA GLU A 63 -9.98 -32.13 14.38
C GLU A 63 -8.94 -31.01 14.47
N ASP A 64 -8.72 -30.28 13.38
CA ASP A 64 -7.79 -29.15 13.36
C ASP A 64 -8.29 -28.00 14.27
N LEU A 65 -9.58 -27.68 14.24
CA LEU A 65 -10.20 -26.69 15.14
C LEU A 65 -10.16 -27.14 16.61
N GLN A 66 -10.26 -28.43 16.92
CA GLN A 66 -10.11 -28.94 18.29
C GLN A 66 -8.70 -28.70 18.82
N LYS A 67 -7.67 -28.93 18.00
CA LYS A 67 -6.27 -28.66 18.39
C LYS A 67 -6.06 -27.17 18.64
N ILE A 68 -6.54 -26.31 17.74
CA ILE A 68 -6.46 -24.86 17.88
C ILE A 68 -7.19 -24.41 19.14
N ASN A 69 -8.45 -24.81 19.33
CA ASN A 69 -9.25 -24.44 20.51
C ASN A 69 -8.69 -25.01 21.83
N GLY A 70 -8.02 -26.17 21.77
CA GLY A 70 -7.28 -26.77 22.88
C GLY A 70 -6.06 -25.95 23.29
N PHE A 71 -5.48 -25.18 22.37
CA PHE A 71 -4.44 -24.21 22.69
C PHE A 71 -5.02 -22.96 23.34
N SER A 72 -6.04 -22.33 22.75
CA SER A 72 -6.77 -21.19 23.32
C SER A 72 -8.18 -21.09 22.72
N PRO A 73 -9.18 -20.53 23.41
CA PRO A 73 -10.53 -20.40 22.84
C PRO A 73 -10.53 -19.61 21.52
N ILE A 74 -11.18 -20.17 20.50
CA ILE A 74 -11.34 -19.52 19.19
C ILE A 74 -12.30 -18.34 19.31
N HIS A 75 -11.94 -17.18 18.73
CA HIS A 75 -12.74 -15.96 18.80
C HIS A 75 -13.88 -15.94 17.78
N ASN A 76 -13.53 -15.95 16.49
CA ASN A 76 -14.48 -16.02 15.40
C ASN A 76 -13.79 -16.61 14.17
N ILE A 77 -14.42 -17.55 13.47
CA ILE A 77 -13.91 -18.06 12.21
C ILE A 77 -15.04 -18.56 11.31
N GLU A 78 -14.96 -18.19 10.04
CA GLU A 78 -15.86 -18.64 8.99
C GLU A 78 -15.11 -19.40 7.89
N ILE A 79 -15.62 -20.58 7.54
CA ILE A 79 -15.04 -21.49 6.56
C ILE A 79 -16.14 -21.90 5.56
N ASP A 80 -15.92 -21.67 4.26
CA ASP A 80 -16.83 -22.08 3.18
C ASP A 80 -16.11 -23.03 2.20
N ILE A 81 -16.55 -24.29 2.17
CA ILE A 81 -16.01 -25.33 1.33
C ILE A 81 -16.92 -25.56 0.13
N ASP A 82 -16.42 -25.24 -1.06
CA ASP A 82 -17.12 -25.46 -2.33
C ASP A 82 -16.10 -25.73 -3.44
N GLU A 83 -16.37 -26.73 -4.27
CA GLU A 83 -15.48 -27.13 -5.39
C GLU A 83 -15.30 -26.01 -6.44
N LYS A 84 -16.19 -25.00 -6.45
CA LYS A 84 -16.00 -23.80 -7.29
C LYS A 84 -14.79 -22.96 -6.85
N TYR A 85 -14.38 -23.04 -5.59
CA TYR A 85 -13.21 -22.34 -5.05
C TYR A 85 -11.94 -23.14 -5.34
N VAL A 86 -11.65 -23.35 -6.63
CA VAL A 86 -10.43 -24.03 -7.08
C VAL A 86 -9.17 -23.37 -6.51
N ILE A 87 -9.24 -22.05 -6.32
CA ILE A 87 -8.25 -21.23 -5.64
C ILE A 87 -8.87 -20.75 -4.33
N PRO A 88 -8.16 -20.87 -3.20
CA PRO A 88 -8.66 -20.39 -1.92
C PRO A 88 -8.73 -18.86 -1.90
N ILE A 89 -9.79 -18.33 -1.29
CA ILE A 89 -9.97 -16.90 -1.01
C ILE A 89 -9.94 -16.76 0.51
N VAL A 90 -8.98 -15.98 1.01
CA VAL A 90 -8.67 -15.92 2.44
C VAL A 90 -8.64 -14.45 2.86
N GLU A 91 -9.81 -13.92 3.27
CA GLU A 91 -10.05 -12.50 3.61
C GLU A 91 -10.58 -12.33 5.04
N ASP A 92 -11.89 -12.21 5.27
CA ASP A 92 -12.47 -12.36 6.63
C ASP A 92 -12.90 -13.80 6.92
N SER A 93 -12.91 -14.62 5.86
CA SER A 93 -13.30 -16.03 5.88
C SER A 93 -12.36 -16.84 5.00
N ILE A 94 -12.31 -18.14 5.22
CA ILE A 94 -11.55 -19.09 4.40
C ILE A 94 -12.52 -19.77 3.44
N LYS A 95 -12.45 -19.44 2.15
CA LYS A 95 -13.26 -20.07 1.11
C LYS A 95 -12.36 -20.93 0.22
N CYS A 96 -12.56 -22.23 0.18
CA CYS A 96 -11.68 -23.12 -0.59
C CYS A 96 -12.41 -24.38 -1.09
N ASN A 97 -11.75 -25.17 -1.93
CA ASN A 97 -12.22 -26.50 -2.30
C ASN A 97 -11.74 -27.55 -1.29
N SER A 98 -12.19 -28.79 -1.48
CA SER A 98 -11.80 -29.92 -0.63
C SER A 98 -10.31 -30.25 -0.65
N SER A 99 -9.61 -29.97 -1.76
CA SER A 99 -8.20 -30.31 -1.91
C SER A 99 -7.26 -29.49 -1.02
N PHE A 100 -7.66 -28.26 -0.67
CA PHE A 100 -6.85 -27.36 0.14
C PHE A 100 -6.81 -27.76 1.63
N ILE A 101 -7.83 -28.46 2.11
CA ILE A 101 -8.09 -28.72 3.54
C ILE A 101 -6.97 -29.52 4.22
N ASN A 102 -6.28 -30.38 3.48
CA ASN A 102 -5.20 -31.21 4.03
C ASN A 102 -3.83 -30.54 4.03
N THR A 103 -3.71 -29.34 3.48
CA THR A 103 -2.44 -28.63 3.31
C THR A 103 -1.94 -28.01 4.63
N GLU A 104 -0.64 -27.73 4.68
CA GLU A 104 -0.04 -26.98 5.78
C GLU A 104 -0.55 -25.53 5.78
N GLU A 105 -0.67 -24.94 4.61
CA GLU A 105 -1.17 -23.58 4.40
C GLU A 105 -2.58 -23.42 4.95
N PHE A 106 -3.49 -24.38 4.73
CA PHE A 106 -4.83 -24.33 5.31
C PHE A 106 -4.81 -24.27 6.84
N ARG A 107 -3.94 -25.04 7.50
CA ARG A 107 -3.81 -25.03 8.97
C ARG A 107 -3.25 -23.71 9.49
N LYS A 108 -2.27 -23.13 8.79
CA LYS A 108 -1.75 -21.79 9.11
C LYS A 108 -2.84 -20.73 8.97
N GLU A 109 -3.64 -20.78 7.91
CA GLU A 109 -4.77 -19.87 7.72
C GLU A 109 -5.88 -20.08 8.77
N LEU A 110 -6.17 -21.33 9.17
CA LEU A 110 -7.07 -21.61 10.29
C LEU A 110 -6.58 -20.95 11.59
N ILE A 111 -5.29 -21.03 11.90
CA ILE A 111 -4.70 -20.37 13.09
C ILE A 111 -4.86 -18.86 12.99
N LYS A 112 -4.48 -18.28 11.84
CA LYS A 112 -4.58 -16.83 11.62
C LYS A 112 -5.99 -16.32 11.87
N ARG A 113 -6.99 -16.95 11.25
CA ARG A 113 -8.39 -16.51 11.34
C ARG A 113 -9.05 -16.84 12.67
N SER A 114 -8.60 -17.87 13.36
CA SER A 114 -9.11 -18.18 14.71
C SER A 114 -8.78 -17.11 15.75
N TYR A 115 -7.67 -16.38 15.56
CA TYR A 115 -7.11 -15.44 16.53
C TYR A 115 -6.88 -14.03 16.00
N ASP A 116 -7.25 -13.74 14.75
CA ASP A 116 -7.00 -12.45 14.09
C ASP A 116 -5.50 -12.09 14.00
N ILE A 117 -4.67 -13.10 13.69
CA ILE A 117 -3.21 -12.97 13.53
C ILE A 117 -2.91 -12.65 12.07
N TYR A 118 -2.12 -11.59 11.85
CA TYR A 118 -1.74 -11.13 10.51
C TYR A 118 -0.34 -11.62 10.14
N ASP A 119 0.59 -11.60 11.09
CA ASP A 119 1.99 -11.87 10.79
C ASP A 119 2.24 -13.36 10.52
N ASN A 120 2.90 -13.64 9.39
CA ASN A 120 3.26 -14.99 8.99
C ASN A 120 4.11 -15.73 10.04
N TRP A 121 5.05 -15.04 10.69
CA TRP A 121 5.96 -15.64 11.67
C TRP A 121 5.23 -16.22 12.89
N ILE A 122 4.15 -15.57 13.35
CA ILE A 122 3.34 -16.08 14.47
C ILE A 122 2.62 -17.36 14.03
N SER A 123 1.96 -17.31 12.87
CA SER A 123 1.23 -18.48 12.35
C SER A 123 2.16 -19.67 12.09
N GLU A 124 3.39 -19.42 11.64
CA GLU A 124 4.43 -20.43 11.42
C GLU A 124 4.78 -21.17 12.72
N GLY A 125 5.13 -20.41 13.77
CA GLY A 125 5.52 -21.00 15.05
C GLY A 125 4.36 -21.67 15.77
N LEU A 126 3.16 -21.08 15.73
CA LEU A 126 1.96 -21.67 16.33
C LEU A 126 1.55 -22.97 15.62
N TYR A 127 1.70 -23.05 14.30
CA TYR A 127 1.43 -24.26 13.55
C TYR A 127 2.26 -25.44 14.06
N VAL A 128 3.58 -25.27 14.14
CA VAL A 128 4.47 -26.32 14.66
C VAL A 128 4.13 -26.66 16.11
N LYS A 129 3.78 -25.66 16.93
CA LYS A 129 3.44 -25.86 18.33
C LYS A 129 2.13 -26.63 18.55
N MET A 130 1.08 -26.32 17.79
CA MET A 130 -0.26 -26.90 17.96
C MET A 130 -0.39 -28.27 17.28
N PHE A 131 0.35 -28.48 16.19
CA PHE A 131 0.25 -29.70 15.37
C PHE A 131 1.40 -30.69 15.62
N GLU A 132 2.29 -30.40 16.58
CA GLU A 132 3.41 -31.25 16.99
C GLU A 132 4.26 -31.71 15.79
N VAL A 133 4.56 -30.77 14.89
CA VAL A 133 5.31 -31.06 13.66
C VAL A 133 6.78 -31.27 13.98
N ASP A 134 7.33 -32.40 13.56
CA ASP A 134 8.77 -32.66 13.63
C ASP A 134 9.53 -31.76 12.66
N ILE A 135 10.21 -30.76 13.21
CA ILE A 135 11.05 -29.84 12.44
C ILE A 135 12.51 -30.27 12.46
N LYS A 136 13.20 -30.03 11.34
CA LYS A 136 14.66 -30.19 11.30
C LYS A 136 15.29 -29.04 12.07
N GLU A 137 16.16 -29.37 13.01
CA GLU A 137 16.96 -28.38 13.72
C GLU A 137 17.83 -27.61 12.72
N LYS A 138 17.76 -26.28 12.78
CA LYS A 138 18.52 -25.38 11.92
C LYS A 138 19.20 -24.31 12.77
N GLU A 139 20.49 -24.12 12.57
CA GLU A 139 21.28 -23.10 13.27
C GLU A 139 21.04 -21.70 12.65
N PHE A 140 19.81 -21.19 12.73
CA PHE A 140 19.43 -19.90 12.13
C PHE A 140 20.24 -18.72 12.67
N ALA A 141 20.72 -18.79 13.92
CA ALA A 141 21.58 -17.77 14.50
C ALA A 141 22.83 -17.51 13.66
N LYS A 142 23.46 -18.57 13.12
CA LYS A 142 24.64 -18.46 12.26
C LYS A 142 24.34 -17.77 10.94
N TYR A 143 23.14 -17.98 10.40
CA TYR A 143 22.70 -17.28 9.19
C TYR A 143 22.62 -15.77 9.44
N TYR A 144 22.01 -15.35 10.56
CA TYR A 144 21.86 -13.94 10.93
C TYR A 144 23.13 -13.25 11.45
N GLU A 145 24.25 -13.97 11.62
CA GLU A 145 25.56 -13.33 11.84
C GLU A 145 26.01 -12.48 10.63
N ALA A 146 25.52 -12.82 9.44
CA ALA A 146 25.91 -12.18 8.18
C ALA A 146 24.72 -11.56 7.40
N HIS A 147 23.50 -11.64 7.93
CA HIS A 147 22.28 -11.20 7.26
C HIS A 147 21.38 -10.39 8.18
N GLU A 148 20.63 -9.45 7.61
CA GLU A 148 19.63 -8.67 8.33
C GLU A 148 18.46 -9.55 8.77
N PHE A 149 18.07 -9.45 10.05
CA PHE A 149 16.89 -10.13 10.58
C PHE A 149 15.63 -9.30 10.35
N SER A 150 14.61 -9.93 9.78
CA SER A 150 13.26 -9.35 9.68
C SER A 150 12.19 -10.44 9.73
N LEU A 151 11.08 -10.11 10.37
CA LEU A 151 9.88 -10.94 10.52
C LEU A 151 8.82 -10.64 9.45
N PHE A 152 9.14 -9.81 8.46
CA PHE A 152 8.22 -9.42 7.41
C PHE A 152 7.74 -10.61 6.57
N GLY A 153 6.44 -10.67 6.30
CA GLY A 153 5.79 -11.84 5.70
C GLY A 153 6.32 -12.23 4.31
N ALA A 154 6.82 -11.29 3.51
CA ALA A 154 7.41 -11.63 2.20
C ALA A 154 8.65 -12.52 2.30
N ARG A 155 9.31 -12.57 3.47
CA ARG A 155 10.50 -13.40 3.68
C ARG A 155 10.26 -14.90 3.67
N PHE A 156 8.99 -15.29 3.75
CA PHE A 156 8.54 -16.67 3.71
C PHE A 156 8.29 -17.18 2.28
N PHE A 157 8.50 -16.37 1.25
CA PHE A 157 8.09 -16.69 -0.13
C PHE A 157 9.19 -16.43 -1.17
N GLU A 158 9.57 -17.47 -1.89
CA GLU A 158 10.31 -17.33 -3.16
C GLU A 158 9.43 -16.63 -4.22
N PRO A 159 10.02 -15.86 -5.15
CA PRO A 159 11.45 -15.58 -5.33
C PRO A 159 11.94 -14.28 -4.65
N PHE A 160 11.12 -13.65 -3.81
CA PHE A 160 11.49 -12.39 -3.13
C PHE A 160 12.55 -12.59 -2.05
N THR A 161 12.73 -13.84 -1.61
CA THR A 161 13.84 -14.29 -0.80
C THR A 161 14.45 -15.57 -1.36
N SER A 162 15.67 -15.86 -0.91
CA SER A 162 16.30 -17.13 -1.22
C SER A 162 15.64 -18.25 -0.40
N LYS A 163 15.66 -19.48 -0.92
CA LYS A 163 15.23 -20.66 -0.17
C LYS A 163 15.94 -20.80 1.19
N GLU A 164 17.24 -20.47 1.24
CA GLU A 164 18.00 -20.52 2.48
C GLU A 164 17.42 -19.55 3.52
N GLU A 165 17.06 -18.34 3.11
CA GLU A 165 16.42 -17.33 3.96
C GLU A 165 15.04 -17.78 4.43
N VAL A 166 14.19 -18.31 3.54
CA VAL A 166 12.85 -18.84 3.89
C VAL A 166 12.96 -19.87 5.02
N GLU A 167 13.84 -20.84 4.87
CA GLU A 167 14.02 -21.87 5.89
C GLU A 167 14.60 -21.33 7.21
N ASN A 168 15.45 -20.29 7.17
CA ASN A 168 16.00 -19.66 8.38
C ASN A 168 14.96 -18.78 9.10
N VAL A 169 14.13 -18.03 8.37
CA VAL A 169 13.06 -17.24 8.99
C VAL A 169 11.99 -18.14 9.60
N GLN A 170 11.66 -19.27 8.97
CA GLN A 170 10.76 -20.28 9.56
C GLN A 170 11.33 -20.85 10.87
N ALA A 171 12.60 -21.28 10.86
CA ALA A 171 13.25 -21.82 12.05
C ALA A 171 13.33 -20.79 13.19
N ALA A 172 13.67 -19.54 12.88
CA ALA A 172 13.69 -18.45 13.86
C ALA A 172 12.29 -18.16 14.42
N SER A 173 11.26 -18.16 13.57
CA SER A 173 9.86 -17.93 13.97
C SER A 173 9.37 -18.98 14.96
N ILE A 174 9.72 -20.24 14.74
CA ILE A 174 9.32 -21.34 15.62
C ILE A 174 9.99 -21.20 17.00
N ASP A 175 11.31 -20.96 17.02
CA ASP A 175 12.06 -20.79 18.26
C ASP A 175 11.58 -19.54 19.03
N LEU A 176 11.28 -18.45 18.33
CA LEU A 176 10.74 -17.21 18.91
C LEU A 176 9.35 -17.42 19.51
N VAL A 177 8.42 -18.07 18.81
CA VAL A 177 7.09 -18.36 19.36
C VAL A 177 7.20 -19.25 20.60
N GLU A 178 8.08 -20.26 20.58
CA GLU A 178 8.31 -21.11 21.75
C GLU A 178 8.88 -20.30 22.93
N TYR A 179 9.82 -19.39 22.66
CA TYR A 179 10.38 -18.49 23.66
C TYR A 179 9.31 -17.60 24.30
N LEU A 180 8.48 -16.94 23.49
CA LEU A 180 7.42 -16.05 23.96
C LEU A 180 6.41 -16.79 24.83
N ILE A 181 6.02 -18.02 24.45
CA ILE A 181 5.15 -18.86 25.28
C ILE A 181 5.80 -19.18 26.62
N LYS A 182 7.10 -19.51 26.66
CA LYS A 182 7.85 -19.77 27.91
C LYS A 182 7.96 -18.54 28.81
N LYS A 183 7.89 -17.34 28.22
CA LYS A 183 7.92 -16.05 28.92
C LYS A 183 6.52 -15.52 29.27
N GLU A 184 5.51 -16.38 29.23
CA GLU A 184 4.12 -16.05 29.58
C GLU A 184 3.46 -15.00 28.64
N LYS A 185 4.00 -14.79 27.43
CA LYS A 185 3.50 -13.85 26.40
C LYS A 185 2.49 -14.45 25.43
N LYS A 186 1.84 -15.55 25.82
CA LYS A 186 0.91 -16.29 24.95
C LYS A 186 -0.30 -15.44 24.55
N GLU A 187 -0.85 -14.65 25.46
CA GLU A 187 -2.07 -13.86 25.19
C GLU A 187 -1.78 -12.69 24.25
N GLU A 188 -0.64 -12.02 24.42
CA GLU A 188 -0.18 -10.95 23.53
C GLU A 188 0.12 -11.51 22.13
N LEU A 189 0.74 -12.69 22.05
CA LEU A 189 0.99 -13.39 20.79
C LEU A 189 -0.32 -13.69 20.04
N LEU A 190 -1.32 -14.23 20.73
CA LEU A 190 -2.63 -14.55 20.14
C LEU A 190 -3.47 -13.32 19.82
N LYS A 191 -3.12 -12.14 20.34
CA LYS A 191 -3.76 -10.86 19.98
C LYS A 191 -2.99 -10.11 18.90
N ASN A 192 -1.90 -10.68 18.38
CA ASN A 192 -1.02 -10.01 17.42
C ASN A 192 -0.55 -8.65 17.98
N GLN A 193 -0.08 -8.66 19.24
CA GLN A 193 0.32 -7.48 20.02
C GLN A 193 1.74 -7.64 20.60
N ILE A 194 2.63 -8.28 19.84
CA ILE A 194 4.03 -8.46 20.27
C ILE A 194 4.81 -7.20 19.90
N GLU A 195 5.49 -6.58 20.86
CA GLU A 195 6.37 -5.45 20.59
C GLU A 195 7.80 -5.93 20.32
N ILE A 196 8.63 -5.10 19.66
CA ILE A 196 10.06 -5.43 19.50
C ILE A 196 10.73 -5.64 20.86
N SER A 197 10.30 -4.89 21.88
CA SER A 197 10.77 -4.99 23.26
C SER A 197 10.60 -6.40 23.85
N ASP A 198 9.56 -7.14 23.42
CA ASP A 198 9.28 -8.51 23.88
C ASP A 198 10.26 -9.53 23.29
N ILE A 199 10.91 -9.23 22.17
CA ILE A 199 11.81 -10.15 21.47
C ILE A 199 13.30 -9.80 21.62
N GLU A 200 13.64 -8.68 22.29
CA GLU A 200 15.03 -8.24 22.48
C GLU A 200 15.85 -9.23 23.32
N GLU A 201 15.25 -9.80 24.37
CA GLU A 201 15.94 -10.78 25.22
C GLU A 201 16.24 -12.06 24.45
N TRP A 202 15.26 -12.56 23.68
CA TRP A 202 15.44 -13.70 22.78
C TRP A 202 16.55 -13.46 21.76
N ALA A 203 16.51 -12.33 21.06
CA ALA A 203 17.50 -11.99 20.06
C ALA A 203 18.91 -11.91 20.67
N LYS A 204 19.02 -11.33 21.88
CA LYS A 204 20.29 -11.30 22.62
C LYS A 204 20.79 -12.69 23.00
N GLU A 205 19.92 -13.60 23.46
CA GLU A 205 20.28 -14.99 23.75
C GLU A 205 20.77 -15.74 22.51
N LYS A 206 20.20 -15.42 21.34
CA LYS A 206 20.55 -16.03 20.03
C LYS A 206 21.62 -15.28 19.26
N ASN A 207 22.16 -14.18 19.80
CA ASN A 207 23.13 -13.31 19.14
C ASN A 207 22.63 -12.75 17.78
N ILE A 208 21.37 -12.35 17.71
CA ILE A 208 20.73 -11.75 16.53
C ILE A 208 20.68 -10.23 16.70
N ASP A 209 21.08 -9.50 15.66
CA ASP A 209 20.96 -8.05 15.59
C ASP A 209 19.56 -7.64 15.11
N LEU A 210 18.81 -6.94 15.98
CA LEU A 210 17.47 -6.42 15.67
C LEU A 210 17.49 -5.01 15.06
N SER A 211 18.65 -4.43 14.78
CA SER A 211 18.76 -3.07 14.25
C SER A 211 17.89 -2.86 13.01
N TYR A 212 17.90 -3.82 12.08
CA TYR A 212 17.06 -3.75 10.87
C TYR A 212 15.56 -3.94 11.17
N GLN A 213 15.18 -4.93 11.98
CA GLN A 213 13.78 -5.13 12.37
C GLN A 213 13.19 -3.87 13.05
N LYS A 214 14.01 -3.13 13.81
CA LYS A 214 13.63 -1.84 14.41
C LYS A 214 13.34 -0.74 13.39
N GLU A 215 14.02 -0.74 12.25
CA GLU A 215 13.76 0.22 11.17
C GLU A 215 12.40 -0.03 10.51
N ILE A 216 11.91 -1.27 10.53
CA ILE A 216 10.65 -1.70 9.91
C ILE A 216 9.56 -2.08 10.93
N ASP A 217 9.68 -1.66 12.19
CA ASP A 217 8.80 -2.04 13.31
C ASP A 217 7.32 -1.78 13.01
N SER A 218 7.01 -0.69 12.28
CA SER A 218 5.64 -0.34 11.89
C SER A 218 4.96 -1.35 10.94
N LEU A 219 5.71 -2.29 10.37
CA LEU A 219 5.15 -3.39 9.57
C LEU A 219 4.77 -4.60 10.42
N MET A 220 5.35 -4.74 11.62
CA MET A 220 5.04 -5.83 12.54
C MET A 220 3.61 -5.68 13.08
N ASN A 221 2.94 -6.79 13.31
CA ASN A 221 1.54 -6.91 13.74
C ASN A 221 0.50 -6.34 12.77
N ARG A 222 0.90 -5.90 11.58
CA ARG A 222 0.03 -5.15 10.66
C ARG A 222 -0.29 -5.91 9.39
N MET A 223 0.59 -6.80 8.93
CA MET A 223 0.58 -7.27 7.56
C MET A 223 0.45 -8.79 7.46
N GLU A 224 -0.47 -9.22 6.61
CA GLU A 224 -0.59 -10.58 6.17
C GLU A 224 -0.03 -10.73 4.76
N VAL A 225 0.74 -11.79 4.53
CA VAL A 225 1.32 -12.09 3.23
C VAL A 225 1.02 -13.53 2.82
N ASN A 226 0.57 -13.74 1.58
CA ASN A 226 0.35 -15.08 1.03
C ASN A 226 0.57 -15.13 -0.49
N ASN A 227 0.73 -16.33 -1.04
CA ASN A 227 0.92 -16.60 -2.47
C ASN A 227 -0.21 -17.46 -3.06
N LEU A 228 -1.42 -17.36 -2.48
CA LEU A 228 -2.53 -18.27 -2.77
C LEU A 228 -3.24 -17.98 -4.10
N LYS A 229 -3.22 -16.73 -4.57
CA LYS A 229 -3.91 -16.31 -5.79
C LYS A 229 -3.10 -16.72 -7.05
N PRO A 230 -3.73 -17.29 -8.09
CA PRO A 230 -3.04 -17.69 -9.31
C PRO A 230 -2.57 -16.47 -10.10
N ASN A 231 -1.45 -16.61 -10.81
CA ASN A 231 -0.86 -15.53 -11.61
C ASN A 231 -0.48 -14.28 -10.80
N ILE A 232 -0.43 -14.40 -9.48
CA ILE A 232 0.02 -13.37 -8.54
C ILE A 232 1.16 -14.00 -7.77
N TYR A 233 2.31 -13.34 -7.75
CA TYR A 233 3.48 -13.86 -7.02
C TYR A 233 3.28 -13.75 -5.52
N LEU A 234 2.68 -12.64 -5.08
CA LEU A 234 2.46 -12.34 -3.67
C LEU A 234 1.26 -11.41 -3.52
N THR A 235 0.42 -11.69 -2.53
CA THR A 235 -0.61 -10.79 -2.01
C THR A 235 -0.18 -10.33 -0.62
N ILE A 236 -0.19 -9.03 -0.40
CA ILE A 236 0.10 -8.38 0.89
C ILE A 236 -1.16 -7.63 1.31
N ASN A 237 -1.60 -7.79 2.56
CA ASN A 237 -2.82 -7.21 3.09
C ASN A 237 -2.55 -6.56 4.44
N THR A 238 -2.96 -5.31 4.64
CA THR A 238 -2.77 -4.60 5.93
C THR A 238 -4.05 -4.48 6.75
N LYS A 239 -3.87 -4.33 8.07
CA LYS A 239 -4.89 -3.81 8.98
C LYS A 239 -5.32 -2.39 8.58
N GLU A 240 -6.62 -2.13 8.70
CA GLU A 240 -7.26 -0.89 8.22
C GLU A 240 -6.91 0.33 9.09
N ASP A 241 -6.67 0.13 10.38
CA ASP A 241 -6.57 1.18 11.42
C ASP A 241 -5.38 2.17 11.26
N ILE A 242 -4.39 1.86 10.41
CA ILE A 242 -3.19 2.70 10.20
C ILE A 242 -3.22 3.31 8.80
N ASN A 243 -3.46 2.47 7.79
CA ASN A 243 -3.78 2.76 6.39
C ASN A 243 -4.00 1.39 5.73
N GLY A 244 -5.24 1.09 5.38
CA GLY A 244 -5.59 -0.18 4.74
C GLY A 244 -5.16 -0.22 3.27
N PHE A 245 -4.40 -1.24 2.89
CA PHE A 245 -4.16 -1.59 1.50
C PHE A 245 -4.04 -3.09 1.29
N ILE A 246 -4.35 -3.49 0.06
CA ILE A 246 -4.07 -4.80 -0.50
C ILE A 246 -3.08 -4.56 -1.65
N ILE A 247 -2.00 -5.31 -1.74
CA ILE A 247 -1.02 -5.24 -2.82
C ILE A 247 -0.94 -6.61 -3.48
N ASP A 248 -1.34 -6.69 -4.74
CA ASP A 248 -1.12 -7.87 -5.57
C ASP A 248 0.10 -7.62 -6.49
N ILE A 249 1.15 -8.44 -6.32
CA ILE A 249 2.35 -8.38 -7.17
C ILE A 249 2.15 -9.31 -8.37
N LEU A 250 1.85 -8.73 -9.54
CA LEU A 250 1.52 -9.48 -10.76
C LEU A 250 2.76 -9.84 -11.59
N THR A 251 3.79 -9.00 -11.54
CA THR A 251 5.02 -9.16 -12.31
C THR A 251 6.22 -8.77 -11.46
N ILE A 252 7.34 -9.49 -11.53
CA ILE A 252 8.56 -9.14 -10.80
C ILE A 252 9.46 -8.25 -11.64
N ASP A 253 10.04 -7.23 -11.00
CA ASP A 253 10.95 -6.26 -11.59
C ASP A 253 11.95 -5.76 -10.55
N GLU A 254 13.04 -5.13 -11.00
CA GLU A 254 14.10 -4.60 -10.13
C GLU A 254 13.60 -3.61 -9.07
N GLN A 255 12.43 -3.00 -9.26
CA GLN A 255 11.83 -2.10 -8.29
C GLN A 255 11.44 -2.80 -6.97
N TYR A 256 11.12 -4.10 -7.01
CA TYR A 256 10.56 -4.84 -5.87
C TYR A 256 10.82 -6.37 -5.96
N ASP A 257 11.95 -6.76 -6.55
CA ASP A 257 12.40 -8.15 -6.71
C ASP A 257 12.89 -8.83 -5.41
N THR A 258 12.94 -8.10 -4.30
CA THR A 258 13.38 -8.60 -2.99
C THR A 258 12.42 -8.17 -1.89
N SER A 259 12.33 -8.96 -0.82
CA SER A 259 11.55 -8.65 0.38
C SER A 259 11.88 -7.26 0.93
N LYS A 260 13.16 -6.91 1.03
CA LYS A 260 13.64 -5.60 1.47
C LYS A 260 13.09 -4.44 0.63
N LYS A 261 13.12 -4.54 -0.69
CA LYS A 261 12.56 -3.48 -1.56
C LYS A 261 11.04 -3.34 -1.40
N ILE A 262 10.34 -4.45 -1.11
CA ILE A 262 8.92 -4.42 -0.81
C ILE A 262 8.67 -3.71 0.53
N GLU A 263 9.42 -4.05 1.58
CA GLU A 263 9.40 -3.39 2.90
C GLU A 263 9.59 -1.86 2.74
N ASP A 264 10.67 -1.45 2.08
CA ASP A 264 11.00 -0.04 1.83
C ASP A 264 9.90 0.69 1.06
N THR A 265 9.28 0.02 0.07
CA THR A 265 8.20 0.57 -0.75
C THR A 265 6.96 0.86 0.09
N ILE A 266 6.56 -0.10 0.92
CA ILE A 266 5.38 0.01 1.78
C ILE A 266 5.56 1.14 2.79
N LEU A 267 6.72 1.19 3.46
CA LEU A 267 7.04 2.28 4.40
C LEU A 267 7.02 3.64 3.71
N LYS A 268 7.52 3.71 2.47
CA LYS A 268 7.46 4.94 1.68
C LYS A 268 6.02 5.35 1.33
N PHE A 269 5.13 4.40 1.05
CA PHE A 269 3.72 4.69 0.80
C PHE A 269 3.07 5.30 2.04
N ASP A 270 3.30 4.72 3.23
CA ASP A 270 2.79 5.28 4.49
C ASP A 270 3.27 6.71 4.72
N ILE A 271 4.57 6.96 4.52
CA ILE A 271 5.17 8.28 4.66
C ILE A 271 4.53 9.28 3.69
N ASN A 272 4.41 8.94 2.41
CA ASN A 272 3.82 9.82 1.41
C ASN A 272 2.37 10.17 1.72
N ILE A 273 1.56 9.16 2.12
CA ILE A 273 0.15 9.34 2.48
C ILE A 273 0.02 10.32 3.65
N VAL A 274 0.77 10.11 4.72
CA VAL A 274 0.77 10.99 5.90
C VAL A 274 1.23 12.40 5.53
N GLN A 275 2.29 12.54 4.74
CA GLN A 275 2.81 13.84 4.30
C GLN A 275 1.78 14.62 3.48
N ILE A 276 1.03 13.95 2.60
CA ILE A 276 -0.02 14.60 1.78
C ILE A 276 -1.17 15.09 2.67
N ARG A 277 -1.69 14.24 3.57
CA ARG A 277 -2.77 14.62 4.49
C ARG A 277 -2.39 15.80 5.38
N GLU A 278 -1.21 15.72 6.02
CA GLU A 278 -0.70 16.80 6.86
C GLU A 278 -0.34 18.05 6.06
N GLY A 279 0.06 17.89 4.79
CA GLY A 279 0.25 18.98 3.84
C GLY A 279 -1.04 19.76 3.57
N ILE A 280 -2.13 19.05 3.28
CA ILE A 280 -3.47 19.65 3.10
C ILE A 280 -3.92 20.36 4.38
N LYS A 281 -3.84 19.69 5.53
CA LYS A 281 -4.18 20.26 6.84
C LYS A 281 -3.43 21.56 7.16
N LYS A 282 -2.17 21.63 6.76
CA LYS A 282 -1.32 22.80 6.99
C LYS A 282 -1.61 23.95 6.02
N ASP A 283 -1.69 23.65 4.72
CA ASP A 283 -1.72 24.66 3.67
C ASP A 283 -3.15 25.00 3.18
N ALA A 284 -4.16 24.22 3.58
CA ALA A 284 -5.59 24.42 3.35
C ALA A 284 -6.43 24.02 4.58
N PRO A 285 -6.21 24.68 5.74
CA PRO A 285 -6.80 24.26 7.02
C PRO A 285 -8.33 24.36 7.07
N ASN A 286 -8.97 25.31 6.36
CA ASN A 286 -10.42 25.41 6.35
C ASN A 286 -11.03 24.26 5.55
N PHE A 287 -10.47 23.96 4.37
CA PHE A 287 -10.89 22.81 3.57
C PHE A 287 -10.70 21.51 4.37
N TYR A 288 -9.57 21.35 5.05
CA TYR A 288 -9.35 20.20 5.92
C TYR A 288 -10.39 20.11 7.04
N ASN A 289 -10.72 21.22 7.71
CA ASN A 289 -11.71 21.20 8.78
C ASN A 289 -13.12 20.85 8.29
N ASP A 290 -13.48 21.29 7.07
CA ASP A 290 -14.78 20.99 6.47
C ASP A 290 -14.89 19.52 5.99
N TYR A 291 -13.76 18.90 5.62
CA TYR A 291 -13.71 17.57 5.00
C TYR A 291 -12.78 16.57 5.70
N SER A 292 -12.48 16.77 7.00
CA SER A 292 -11.52 15.93 7.73
C SER A 292 -11.94 14.46 7.74
N ASP A 293 -13.24 14.20 7.86
CA ASP A 293 -13.77 12.84 7.87
C ASP A 293 -13.49 12.10 6.56
N SER A 294 -13.59 12.78 5.41
CA SER A 294 -13.22 12.22 4.11
C SER A 294 -11.70 12.02 3.99
N ILE A 295 -10.91 13.02 4.41
CA ILE A 295 -9.45 13.01 4.27
C ILE A 295 -8.81 11.91 5.14
N GLU A 296 -9.31 11.71 6.36
CA GLU A 296 -8.78 10.73 7.31
C GLU A 296 -9.31 9.32 7.05
N ASN A 297 -10.57 9.16 6.61
CA ASN A 297 -11.19 7.85 6.39
C ASN A 297 -11.18 7.45 4.90
N VAL A 298 -9.98 7.31 4.34
CA VAL A 298 -9.83 6.84 2.95
C VAL A 298 -10.13 5.33 2.87
N PRO A 299 -10.95 4.86 1.92
CA PRO A 299 -11.22 3.45 1.73
C PRO A 299 -9.93 2.63 1.52
N LYS A 300 -9.97 1.35 1.92
CA LYS A 300 -8.87 0.41 1.70
C LYS A 300 -8.50 0.32 0.22
N ILE A 301 -7.25 0.60 -0.12
CA ILE A 301 -6.79 0.69 -1.51
C ILE A 301 -6.20 -0.63 -1.97
N HIS A 302 -6.64 -1.12 -3.13
CA HIS A 302 -6.07 -2.30 -3.78
C HIS A 302 -5.09 -1.90 -4.88
N TYR A 303 -3.81 -2.08 -4.61
CA TYR A 303 -2.72 -1.88 -5.54
C TYR A 303 -2.42 -3.14 -6.37
N TYR A 304 -2.11 -2.93 -7.64
CA TYR A 304 -1.59 -3.95 -8.55
C TYR A 304 -0.21 -3.52 -9.04
N PHE A 305 0.84 -4.24 -8.65
CA PHE A 305 2.20 -3.99 -9.14
C PHE A 305 2.39 -4.77 -10.45
N ASN A 306 2.45 -4.04 -11.55
CA ASN A 306 2.44 -4.61 -12.89
C ASN A 306 3.27 -3.78 -13.87
N ILE A 307 4.52 -4.19 -14.12
CA ILE A 307 5.42 -3.52 -15.07
C ILE A 307 4.93 -3.63 -16.52
N ASN A 308 4.09 -4.64 -16.81
CA ASN A 308 3.50 -4.84 -18.12
C ASN A 308 2.27 -3.95 -18.35
N ALA A 309 1.84 -3.18 -17.34
CA ALA A 309 0.79 -2.18 -17.53
C ALA A 309 1.24 -1.10 -18.51
N LYS A 310 0.29 -0.57 -19.27
CA LYS A 310 0.58 0.52 -20.23
C LYS A 310 0.99 1.80 -19.49
N ILE A 311 0.24 2.14 -18.46
CA ILE A 311 0.40 3.36 -17.64
C ILE A 311 0.17 3.04 -16.16
N ASN A 312 0.56 3.96 -15.29
CA ASN A 312 0.03 4.00 -13.92
C ASN A 312 -1.38 4.58 -13.98
N SER A 313 -2.28 4.11 -13.12
CA SER A 313 -3.65 4.63 -13.11
C SER A 313 -4.40 4.29 -11.82
N ALA A 314 -5.12 5.25 -11.29
CA ALA A 314 -6.20 5.05 -10.33
C ALA A 314 -7.54 4.71 -11.04
N GLU A 315 -8.16 3.59 -10.68
CA GLU A 315 -9.54 3.28 -11.03
C GLU A 315 -10.47 3.85 -9.95
N ILE A 316 -10.82 5.12 -10.11
CA ILE A 316 -11.71 5.88 -9.24
C ILE A 316 -13.08 5.19 -9.08
N GLY A 317 -13.63 5.25 -7.87
CA GLY A 317 -14.90 4.61 -7.47
C GLY A 317 -14.77 3.12 -7.18
N ARG A 318 -13.56 2.55 -7.27
CA ARG A 318 -13.27 1.13 -6.99
C ARG A 318 -12.16 0.95 -5.97
N GLY A 319 -11.50 2.01 -5.51
CA GLY A 319 -10.36 1.95 -4.60
C GLY A 319 -9.19 1.17 -5.17
N ARG A 320 -8.95 1.20 -6.48
CA ARG A 320 -7.90 0.40 -7.14
C ARG A 320 -6.84 1.27 -7.80
N ILE A 321 -5.57 0.87 -7.68
CA ILE A 321 -4.45 1.55 -8.33
C ILE A 321 -3.56 0.53 -9.04
N VAL A 322 -3.26 0.77 -10.31
CA VAL A 322 -2.28 -0.01 -11.07
C VAL A 322 -0.96 0.77 -11.12
N LEU A 323 0.13 0.17 -10.65
CA LEU A 323 1.46 0.76 -10.63
C LEU A 323 2.41 -0.03 -11.53
N LYS A 324 2.85 0.63 -12.61
CA LYS A 324 4.03 0.23 -13.40
C LYS A 324 5.31 0.74 -12.75
N ASN A 325 5.27 1.97 -12.24
CA ASN A 325 6.36 2.63 -11.54
C ASN A 325 5.90 2.97 -10.11
N LEU A 326 6.60 2.43 -9.12
CA LEU A 326 6.24 2.64 -7.71
C LEU A 326 6.36 4.11 -7.28
N LEU A 327 7.15 4.92 -7.98
CA LEU A 327 7.27 6.36 -7.69
C LEU A 327 6.01 7.14 -8.04
N SER A 328 5.11 6.60 -8.86
CA SER A 328 3.84 7.23 -9.19
C SER A 328 2.77 7.03 -8.10
N GLN A 329 3.04 6.21 -7.07
CA GLN A 329 2.02 5.87 -6.07
C GLN A 329 1.38 7.09 -5.40
N ALA A 330 2.18 8.08 -5.01
CA ALA A 330 1.68 9.26 -4.32
C ALA A 330 0.73 10.08 -5.21
N HIS A 331 1.04 10.20 -6.51
CA HIS A 331 0.15 10.83 -7.50
C HIS A 331 -1.17 10.06 -7.61
N GLU A 332 -1.12 8.75 -7.87
CA GLU A 332 -2.33 7.94 -8.03
C GLU A 332 -3.18 7.87 -6.75
N TYR A 333 -2.53 7.88 -5.58
CA TYR A 333 -3.20 7.93 -4.29
C TYR A 333 -4.06 9.19 -4.14
N VAL A 334 -3.62 10.35 -4.67
CA VAL A 334 -4.38 11.59 -4.55
C VAL A 334 -5.73 11.50 -5.27
N HIS A 335 -5.81 10.79 -6.40
CA HIS A 335 -7.08 10.56 -7.09
C HIS A 335 -8.08 9.80 -6.20
N ILE A 336 -7.63 8.74 -5.53
CA ILE A 336 -8.45 7.96 -4.58
C ILE A 336 -8.78 8.78 -3.33
N LEU A 337 -7.81 9.52 -2.79
CA LEU A 337 -8.00 10.40 -1.65
C LEU A 337 -9.09 11.43 -1.91
N ILE A 338 -9.12 12.07 -3.09
CA ILE A 338 -10.10 13.14 -3.35
C ILE A 338 -11.44 12.59 -3.87
N VAL A 339 -11.47 11.51 -4.64
CA VAL A 339 -12.74 11.03 -5.20
C VAL A 339 -13.38 9.98 -4.31
N ASP A 340 -12.73 8.84 -4.10
CA ASP A 340 -13.35 7.69 -3.47
C ASP A 340 -13.71 7.97 -2.00
N SER A 341 -12.85 8.71 -1.29
CA SER A 341 -13.14 9.08 0.09
C SER A 341 -14.31 10.07 0.21
N PHE A 342 -14.44 11.00 -0.73
CA PHE A 342 -15.53 11.98 -0.74
C PHE A 342 -16.85 11.33 -1.15
N LEU A 343 -16.82 10.43 -2.14
CA LEU A 343 -17.98 9.61 -2.52
C LEU A 343 -18.46 8.73 -1.37
N ALA A 344 -17.54 8.13 -0.60
CA ALA A 344 -17.89 7.36 0.60
C ALA A 344 -18.60 8.22 1.67
N ASN A 345 -18.37 9.52 1.65
CA ASN A 345 -19.01 10.51 2.53
C ASN A 345 -20.18 11.26 1.86
N ASN A 346 -20.72 10.73 0.75
CA ASN A 346 -21.84 11.30 -0.02
C ASN A 346 -21.58 12.72 -0.58
N ILE A 347 -20.32 13.04 -0.87
CA ILE A 347 -19.92 14.29 -1.52
C ILE A 347 -19.58 13.96 -2.97
N ASP A 348 -20.25 14.64 -3.91
CA ASP A 348 -19.93 14.50 -5.33
C ASP A 348 -18.60 15.22 -5.62
N ALA A 349 -17.65 14.49 -6.20
CA ALA A 349 -16.32 14.99 -6.58
C ALA A 349 -16.07 14.81 -8.09
N ASN A 350 -17.15 14.83 -8.88
CA ASN A 350 -17.14 14.86 -10.33
C ASN A 350 -16.55 16.18 -10.85
N LYS A 351 -15.40 16.10 -11.51
CA LYS A 351 -14.62 17.28 -11.90
C LYS A 351 -13.98 17.12 -13.29
N PRO A 352 -13.54 18.23 -13.90
CA PRO A 352 -12.67 18.21 -15.07
C PRO A 352 -11.35 17.48 -14.82
N ARG A 353 -10.88 16.75 -15.83
CA ARG A 353 -9.63 15.97 -15.74
C ARG A 353 -8.39 16.84 -15.51
N TRP A 354 -8.37 18.05 -16.06
CA TRP A 354 -7.24 18.98 -15.86
C TRP A 354 -7.05 19.33 -14.39
N LEU A 355 -8.16 19.56 -13.68
CA LEU A 355 -8.12 19.90 -12.27
C LEU A 355 -7.70 18.69 -11.43
N ASP A 356 -8.25 17.51 -11.74
CA ASP A 356 -7.90 16.26 -11.06
C ASP A 356 -6.41 15.93 -11.16
N GLU A 357 -5.88 15.87 -12.39
CA GLU A 357 -4.46 15.64 -12.66
C GLU A 357 -3.59 16.77 -12.09
N GLY A 358 -4.05 18.02 -12.20
CA GLY A 358 -3.32 19.19 -11.71
C GLY A 358 -3.11 19.12 -10.19
N ILE A 359 -4.17 18.82 -9.44
CA ILE A 359 -4.12 18.70 -7.98
C ILE A 359 -3.33 17.48 -7.55
N ALA A 360 -3.50 16.33 -8.20
CA ALA A 360 -2.69 15.13 -7.95
C ALA A 360 -1.19 15.41 -8.10
N ASN A 361 -0.80 16.06 -9.19
CA ASN A 361 0.58 16.44 -9.43
C ASN A 361 1.11 17.44 -8.41
N TYR A 362 0.32 18.46 -8.07
CA TYR A 362 0.73 19.45 -7.09
C TYR A 362 0.95 18.82 -5.71
N LEU A 363 0.00 18.00 -5.23
CA LEU A 363 0.09 17.38 -3.91
C LEU A 363 1.26 16.37 -3.84
N ASP A 364 1.48 15.56 -4.88
CA ASP A 364 2.64 14.68 -4.99
C ASP A 364 3.95 15.49 -4.92
N MET A 365 4.10 16.50 -5.78
CA MET A 365 5.28 17.37 -5.83
C MET A 365 5.54 18.13 -4.53
N ALA A 366 4.48 18.68 -3.94
CA ALA A 366 4.59 19.55 -2.78
C ALA A 366 4.94 18.74 -1.52
N TYR A 367 4.43 17.52 -1.36
CA TYR A 367 4.49 16.82 -0.08
C TYR A 367 5.22 15.49 -0.10
N SER A 368 5.22 14.73 -1.20
CA SER A 368 5.70 13.35 -1.20
C SER A 368 7.24 13.23 -1.32
N ASP A 369 7.80 12.17 -0.74
CA ASP A 369 9.19 11.76 -0.95
C ASP A 369 9.39 11.05 -2.31
N SER A 370 8.33 10.50 -2.89
CA SER A 370 8.36 9.94 -4.24
C SER A 370 8.70 11.00 -5.28
N SER A 371 8.04 12.16 -5.26
CA SER A 371 8.33 13.24 -6.18
C SER A 371 9.71 13.85 -5.95
N LYS A 372 10.14 13.99 -4.69
CA LYS A 372 11.53 14.42 -4.38
C LYS A 372 12.56 13.53 -5.05
N LEU A 373 12.39 12.21 -4.99
CA LEU A 373 13.30 11.27 -5.63
C LEU A 373 13.26 11.38 -7.17
N GLN A 374 12.08 11.55 -7.76
CA GLN A 374 11.93 11.74 -9.20
C GLN A 374 12.65 13.02 -9.67
N ILE A 375 12.42 14.15 -9.01
CA ILE A 375 13.09 15.42 -9.34
C ILE A 375 14.60 15.28 -9.17
N LYS A 376 15.09 14.67 -8.09
CA LYS A 376 16.53 14.41 -7.92
C LYS A 376 17.11 13.59 -9.08
N ARG A 377 16.42 12.54 -9.54
CA ARG A 377 16.86 11.71 -10.68
C ARG A 377 16.93 12.54 -11.96
N ILE A 378 15.92 13.36 -12.25
CA ILE A 378 15.89 14.24 -13.43
C ILE A 378 17.06 15.23 -13.39
N LEU A 379 17.28 15.92 -12.26
CA LEU A 379 18.39 16.87 -12.12
C LEU A 379 19.76 16.18 -12.23
N SER A 380 19.87 14.93 -11.79
CA SER A 380 21.07 14.11 -11.94
C SER A 380 21.33 13.82 -13.42
N GLY A 381 20.30 13.38 -14.14
CA GLY A 381 20.36 13.13 -15.58
C GLY A 381 20.83 14.37 -16.35
N ILE A 382 20.25 15.55 -16.07
CA ILE A 382 20.66 16.82 -16.69
C ILE A 382 22.15 17.11 -16.44
N SER A 383 22.63 16.88 -15.21
CA SER A 383 24.04 17.09 -14.86
C SER A 383 24.97 16.11 -15.58
N GLU A 384 24.51 14.87 -15.80
CA GLU A 384 25.27 13.82 -16.46
C GLU A 384 25.29 13.96 -17.98
N SER A 385 24.17 14.36 -18.60
CA SER A 385 24.07 14.60 -20.04
C SER A 385 25.12 15.59 -20.54
N LYS A 386 25.55 16.55 -19.70
CA LYS A 386 26.64 17.48 -20.04
C LYS A 386 27.99 16.80 -20.28
N LYS A 387 28.24 15.64 -19.65
CA LYS A 387 29.50 14.89 -19.86
C LYS A 387 29.53 14.16 -21.19
N TYR A 388 28.36 13.89 -21.75
CA TYR A 388 28.14 13.18 -23.02
C TYR A 388 27.55 14.12 -24.07
N GLU A 389 27.77 15.43 -23.92
CA GLU A 389 27.18 16.45 -24.78
C GLU A 389 27.52 16.19 -26.25
N ASP A 390 28.74 15.74 -26.56
CA ASP A 390 29.18 15.41 -27.91
C ASP A 390 28.36 14.27 -28.57
N GLU A 391 27.70 13.42 -27.78
CA GLU A 391 26.85 12.30 -28.24
C GLU A 391 25.39 12.72 -28.47
N LEU A 392 25.00 13.92 -28.03
CA LEU A 392 23.65 14.46 -28.20
C LEU A 392 23.42 15.01 -29.61
N SER A 393 22.19 14.88 -30.10
CA SER A 393 21.74 15.61 -31.29
C SER A 393 21.75 17.13 -31.03
N GLU A 394 21.78 17.91 -32.10
CA GLU A 394 21.77 19.38 -32.01
C GLU A 394 20.56 19.91 -31.22
N GLU A 395 19.43 19.23 -31.31
CA GLU A 395 18.22 19.64 -30.61
C GLU A 395 18.23 19.29 -29.12
N GLU A 396 18.77 18.12 -28.76
CA GLU A 396 19.01 17.74 -27.36
C GLU A 396 20.04 18.65 -26.70
N LYS A 397 21.09 19.04 -27.44
CA LYS A 397 22.06 20.07 -26.99
C LYS A 397 21.37 21.39 -26.70
N ASN A 398 20.54 21.87 -27.63
CA ASN A 398 19.80 23.12 -27.46
C ASN A 398 18.85 23.08 -26.24
N LEU A 399 18.18 21.95 -26.01
CA LEU A 399 17.36 21.74 -24.80
C LEU A 399 18.23 21.76 -23.53
N LEU A 400 19.33 20.99 -23.51
CA LEU A 400 20.23 20.90 -22.36
C LEU A 400 20.84 22.27 -22.02
N ASP A 401 21.33 22.99 -23.01
CA ASP A 401 21.89 24.33 -22.86
C ASP A 401 20.88 25.34 -22.33
N SER A 402 19.66 25.32 -22.89
CA SER A 402 18.58 26.20 -22.43
C SER A 402 18.21 25.89 -20.99
N THR A 403 18.16 24.60 -20.63
CA THR A 403 17.89 24.12 -19.28
C THR A 403 18.92 24.59 -18.27
N ILE A 404 20.20 24.40 -18.59
CA ILE A 404 21.30 24.84 -17.72
C ILE A 404 21.30 26.36 -17.57
N LYS A 405 21.12 27.11 -18.68
CA LYS A 405 21.05 28.59 -18.63
C LYS A 405 19.91 29.09 -17.75
N ILE A 406 18.74 28.44 -17.82
CA ILE A 406 17.60 28.77 -16.95
C ILE A 406 17.95 28.48 -15.50
N PHE A 407 18.47 27.29 -15.17
CA PHE A 407 18.82 26.96 -13.79
C PHE A 407 19.90 27.90 -13.23
N ASP A 408 20.95 28.18 -13.99
CA ASP A 408 22.02 29.12 -13.59
C ASP A 408 21.46 30.53 -13.36
N ALA A 409 20.63 31.05 -14.27
CA ALA A 409 20.02 32.38 -14.13
C ALA A 409 19.13 32.48 -12.88
N ASN A 410 18.53 31.36 -12.46
CA ASN A 410 17.65 31.27 -11.30
C ASN A 410 18.36 30.85 -10.01
N ASN A 411 19.70 30.75 -10.01
CA ASN A 411 20.55 30.30 -8.90
C ASN A 411 20.24 28.88 -8.40
N ILE A 412 19.79 27.99 -9.28
CA ILE A 412 19.50 26.60 -8.96
C ILE A 412 20.78 25.78 -9.13
N ASN A 413 21.41 25.41 -8.02
CA ASN A 413 22.64 24.63 -8.03
C ASN A 413 22.34 23.14 -8.19
N LEU A 414 22.55 22.61 -9.40
CA LEU A 414 22.37 21.19 -9.74
C LEU A 414 23.27 20.22 -8.94
N SER A 415 24.34 20.73 -8.32
CA SER A 415 25.22 19.94 -7.44
C SER A 415 24.70 19.86 -6.00
N ASN A 416 23.73 20.69 -5.60
CA ASN A 416 23.16 20.71 -4.24
C ASN A 416 21.68 20.34 -4.23
N ARG A 417 21.37 19.15 -4.77
CA ARG A 417 20.00 18.66 -5.00
C ARG A 417 19.24 18.44 -3.69
N ASP A 418 19.92 18.02 -2.63
CA ASP A 418 19.30 17.75 -1.33
C ASP A 418 18.69 19.02 -0.73
N LYS A 419 19.42 20.14 -0.79
CA LYS A 419 18.92 21.43 -0.32
C LYS A 419 17.69 21.91 -1.10
N ILE A 420 17.64 21.66 -2.42
CA ILE A 420 16.44 21.94 -3.22
C ILE A 420 15.27 21.09 -2.69
N MET A 421 15.51 19.81 -2.42
CA MET A 421 14.46 18.89 -1.98
C MET A 421 13.97 19.13 -0.56
N GLU A 422 14.71 19.83 0.30
CA GLU A 422 14.23 20.24 1.63
C GLU A 422 13.20 21.37 1.55
N ASN A 423 13.36 22.31 0.61
CA ASN A 423 12.50 23.50 0.50
C ASN A 423 11.36 23.29 -0.50
N LYS A 424 10.12 23.28 -0.01
CA LYS A 424 8.90 23.12 -0.82
C LYS A 424 8.81 24.11 -1.98
N ASN A 425 9.07 25.39 -1.74
CA ASN A 425 8.91 26.41 -2.78
C ASN A 425 10.00 26.29 -3.85
N GLU A 426 11.23 25.93 -3.47
CA GLU A 426 12.29 25.65 -4.44
C GLU A 426 11.98 24.39 -5.27
N ARG A 427 11.43 23.34 -4.67
CA ARG A 427 10.95 22.16 -5.42
C ARG A 427 9.88 22.53 -6.44
N ILE A 428 8.85 23.26 -6.02
CA ILE A 428 7.76 23.72 -6.90
C ILE A 428 8.33 24.55 -8.05
N ARG A 429 9.26 25.46 -7.77
CA ARG A 429 9.93 26.28 -8.79
C ARG A 429 10.72 25.44 -9.78
N VAL A 430 11.51 24.48 -9.31
CA VAL A 430 12.27 23.56 -10.17
C VAL A 430 11.34 22.72 -11.03
N SER A 431 10.29 22.14 -10.45
CA SER A 431 9.30 21.37 -11.23
C SER A 431 8.61 22.25 -12.26
N THR A 432 8.23 23.48 -11.91
CA THR A 432 7.63 24.44 -12.85
C THR A 432 8.55 24.69 -14.05
N ILE A 433 9.87 24.85 -13.82
CA ILE A 433 10.86 24.97 -14.90
C ILE A 433 10.89 23.71 -15.77
N LEU A 434 10.97 22.52 -15.15
CA LEU A 434 11.01 21.24 -15.86
C LEU A 434 9.73 20.99 -16.67
N ASP A 435 8.57 21.25 -16.10
CA ASP A 435 7.27 21.11 -16.77
C ASP A 435 7.12 22.10 -17.92
N SER A 436 7.66 23.33 -17.80
CA SER A 436 7.71 24.28 -18.92
C SER A 436 8.53 23.75 -20.10
N MET A 437 9.58 22.95 -19.86
CA MET A 437 10.36 22.34 -20.95
C MET A 437 9.51 21.32 -21.73
N GLY A 438 8.62 20.62 -21.03
CA GLY A 438 7.63 19.72 -21.61
C GLY A 438 6.62 20.39 -22.54
N ILE A 439 6.54 21.72 -22.58
CA ILE A 439 5.67 22.44 -23.53
C ILE A 439 6.30 22.45 -24.93
N LYS A 440 7.62 22.71 -25.01
CA LYS A 440 8.35 22.87 -26.28
C LYS A 440 9.11 21.63 -26.70
N PHE A 441 9.52 20.80 -25.74
CA PHE A 441 10.41 19.66 -25.93
C PHE A 441 9.84 18.34 -25.41
N SER A 442 8.50 18.18 -25.38
CA SER A 442 7.84 16.97 -24.84
C SER A 442 8.42 15.67 -25.38
N ARG A 443 8.76 15.62 -26.67
CA ARG A 443 9.36 14.45 -27.34
C ARG A 443 10.69 13.95 -26.76
N TYR A 444 11.44 14.79 -26.05
CA TYR A 444 12.76 14.44 -25.47
C TYR A 444 12.69 14.13 -23.98
N ILE A 445 11.59 14.47 -23.33
CA ILE A 445 11.39 14.27 -21.90
C ILE A 445 10.71 12.92 -21.63
N MET A 446 10.24 12.22 -22.67
CA MET A 446 9.55 10.93 -22.57
C MET A 446 10.33 9.77 -23.18
N THR A 447 10.31 8.63 -22.50
CA THR A 447 10.65 7.31 -23.07
C THR A 447 9.59 6.91 -24.12
N GLU A 448 10.03 6.39 -25.27
CA GLU A 448 9.15 5.89 -26.34
C GLU A 448 8.07 4.94 -25.78
N GLY A 449 6.80 5.27 -25.99
CA GLY A 449 5.64 4.45 -25.57
C GLY A 449 4.54 5.18 -24.79
N LEU A 450 4.75 6.44 -24.42
CA LEU A 450 3.75 7.28 -23.74
C LEU A 450 3.14 8.37 -24.66
N ILE A 451 3.08 8.13 -25.97
CA ILE A 451 2.39 9.04 -26.89
C ILE A 451 0.88 8.90 -26.70
N GLU A 452 0.34 9.62 -25.72
CA GLU A 452 -0.98 10.26 -25.72
C GLU A 452 -0.88 11.52 -24.84
N ASP A 453 -0.07 12.48 -25.31
CA ASP A 453 0.33 13.72 -24.65
C ASP A 453 -0.80 14.77 -24.58
N THR A 454 -1.92 14.43 -23.94
CA THR A 454 -2.96 15.39 -23.59
C THR A 454 -3.72 14.96 -22.33
N VAL A 455 -3.95 15.91 -21.42
CA VAL A 455 -5.17 15.90 -20.60
C VAL A 455 -6.30 16.18 -21.60
N TYR A 456 -6.76 15.17 -22.35
CA TYR A 456 -7.56 15.34 -23.57
C TYR A 456 -8.75 16.30 -23.41
N ILE A 457 -8.84 17.31 -24.31
CA ILE A 457 -10.07 17.82 -24.94
C ILE A 457 -9.84 18.13 -26.45
N SER A 458 -10.39 17.23 -27.29
CA SER A 458 -10.64 17.19 -28.76
C SER A 458 -9.49 17.08 -29.80
N GLY A 459 -9.49 15.95 -30.55
CA GLY A 459 -8.73 15.73 -31.80
C GLY A 459 -8.39 14.27 -32.14
N GLY A 460 -8.34 13.36 -31.17
CA GLY A 460 -8.18 11.91 -31.34
C GLY A 460 -9.45 11.15 -30.96
N GLU A 461 -9.59 9.89 -31.41
CA GLU A 461 -10.76 9.04 -31.14
C GLU A 461 -11.07 8.99 -29.63
N SER A 462 -12.07 9.77 -29.23
CA SER A 462 -12.55 9.89 -27.86
C SER A 462 -13.00 8.53 -27.32
N SER A 463 -12.55 8.16 -26.12
CA SER A 463 -13.33 7.24 -25.29
C SER A 463 -14.75 7.83 -25.15
N PHE A 464 -15.77 7.06 -25.51
CA PHE A 464 -17.17 7.51 -25.66
C PHE A 464 -17.83 8.08 -24.38
N ASP A 465 -17.15 8.08 -23.23
CA ASP A 465 -17.74 8.32 -21.91
C ASP A 465 -17.26 9.60 -21.18
N GLN A 466 -16.43 10.47 -21.80
CA GLN A 466 -15.95 11.69 -21.12
C GLN A 466 -17.02 12.80 -21.12
N LYS A 467 -17.45 13.22 -19.93
CA LYS A 467 -18.38 14.34 -19.74
C LYS A 467 -17.66 15.66 -20.03
N GLN A 468 -18.18 16.45 -20.95
CA GLN A 468 -17.66 17.79 -21.26
C GLN A 468 -18.30 18.82 -20.33
N TRP A 469 -17.50 19.50 -19.53
CA TRP A 469 -17.96 20.51 -18.56
C TRP A 469 -17.93 21.93 -19.13
N ALA A 470 -18.60 22.88 -18.49
CA ALA A 470 -18.52 24.28 -18.93
C ALA A 470 -17.09 24.84 -18.75
N MET A 471 -16.41 24.47 -17.65
CA MET A 471 -15.00 24.79 -17.39
C MET A 471 -14.00 24.03 -18.27
N ASP A 472 -14.47 23.13 -19.15
CA ASP A 472 -13.61 22.47 -20.15
C ASP A 472 -13.42 23.32 -21.42
N ALA A 473 -14.29 24.30 -21.65
CA ALA A 473 -14.24 25.13 -22.84
C ALA A 473 -12.95 25.97 -22.86
N GLY A 474 -12.03 25.65 -23.78
CA GLY A 474 -10.76 26.34 -23.96
C GLY A 474 -9.53 25.63 -23.40
N ASN A 475 -9.68 24.50 -22.68
CA ASN A 475 -8.57 23.76 -22.07
C ASN A 475 -7.73 22.95 -23.08
N TYR A 476 -7.04 23.64 -23.98
CA TYR A 476 -6.04 23.05 -24.87
C TYR A 476 -4.67 23.03 -24.17
N ILE A 477 -4.52 22.18 -23.15
CA ILE A 477 -3.26 22.02 -22.42
C ILE A 477 -2.81 20.57 -22.43
N ASN A 478 -1.56 20.33 -22.83
CA ASN A 478 -0.94 19.04 -22.61
C ASN A 478 -0.69 18.82 -21.11
N TYR A 479 -0.26 17.61 -20.76
CA TYR A 479 -0.10 17.21 -19.35
C TYR A 479 0.87 18.12 -18.58
N HIS A 480 1.99 18.50 -19.19
CA HIS A 480 2.98 19.38 -18.58
C HIS A 480 2.50 20.82 -18.43
N ALA A 481 1.82 21.36 -19.45
CA ALA A 481 1.18 22.66 -19.38
C ALA A 481 0.11 22.69 -18.26
N ASN A 482 -0.64 21.60 -18.06
CA ASN A 482 -1.61 21.48 -16.98
C ASN A 482 -0.97 21.52 -15.59
N ARG A 483 0.12 20.77 -15.36
CA ARG A 483 0.89 20.83 -14.11
C ARG A 483 1.33 22.26 -13.79
N ASN A 484 1.90 22.91 -14.80
CA ASN A 484 2.46 24.25 -14.66
C ASN A 484 1.37 25.32 -14.45
N PHE A 485 0.26 25.23 -15.20
CA PHE A 485 -0.91 26.10 -15.03
C PHE A 485 -1.53 25.93 -13.64
N THR A 486 -1.64 24.70 -13.13
CA THR A 486 -2.15 24.44 -11.78
C THR A 486 -1.24 25.04 -10.71
N ASN A 487 0.09 24.93 -10.86
CA ASN A 487 1.03 25.59 -9.95
C ASN A 487 0.82 27.11 -9.93
N TYR A 488 0.55 27.73 -11.08
CA TYR A 488 0.20 29.15 -11.15
C TYR A 488 -1.10 29.46 -10.43
N LEU A 489 -2.17 28.70 -10.67
CA LEU A 489 -3.46 28.92 -10.00
C LEU A 489 -3.32 28.80 -8.48
N ILE A 490 -2.54 27.83 -7.99
CA ILE A 490 -2.30 27.67 -6.55
C ILE A 490 -1.42 28.80 -6.00
N HIS A 491 -0.47 29.31 -6.77
CA HIS A 491 0.31 30.48 -6.37
C HIS A 491 -0.56 31.73 -6.22
N GLU A 492 -1.43 31.99 -7.20
CA GLU A 492 -2.25 33.20 -7.26
C GLU A 492 -3.46 33.14 -6.31
N TYR A 493 -4.12 31.99 -6.23
CA TYR A 493 -5.41 31.83 -5.54
C TYR A 493 -5.34 30.96 -4.27
N GLY A 494 -4.22 30.28 -4.03
CA GLY A 494 -4.02 29.41 -2.87
C GLY A 494 -4.54 27.98 -3.07
N LEU A 495 -3.88 26.99 -2.43
CA LEU A 495 -4.27 25.57 -2.51
C LEU A 495 -5.71 25.35 -2.04
N GLU A 496 -6.09 26.00 -0.95
CA GLU A 496 -7.42 25.88 -0.35
C GLU A 496 -8.54 26.18 -1.35
N LYS A 497 -8.41 27.25 -2.14
CA LYS A 497 -9.40 27.59 -3.17
C LYS A 497 -9.50 26.52 -4.25
N LEU A 498 -8.37 25.96 -4.69
CA LEU A 498 -8.40 24.90 -5.69
C LEU A 498 -8.95 23.57 -5.13
N LEU A 499 -8.75 23.28 -3.85
CA LEU A 499 -9.35 22.10 -3.21
C LEU A 499 -10.87 22.25 -3.07
N TYR A 500 -11.39 23.42 -2.70
CA TYR A 500 -12.84 23.66 -2.74
C TYR A 500 -13.40 23.50 -4.16
N LEU A 501 -12.67 23.94 -5.19
CA LEU A 501 -13.07 23.73 -6.59
C LEU A 501 -13.23 22.24 -6.94
N MET A 502 -12.49 21.31 -6.30
CA MET A 502 -12.58 19.86 -6.56
C MET A 502 -13.95 19.26 -6.22
N VAL A 503 -14.75 19.94 -5.41
CA VAL A 503 -16.05 19.47 -4.88
C VAL A 503 -17.22 20.37 -5.28
N GLU A 504 -17.00 21.27 -6.24
CA GLU A 504 -18.05 22.12 -6.81
C GLU A 504 -18.88 21.37 -7.87
N ASP A 505 -20.08 21.90 -8.17
CA ASP A 505 -20.89 21.42 -9.29
C ASP A 505 -20.43 22.03 -10.62
N PHE A 506 -19.74 21.21 -11.43
CA PHE A 506 -19.26 21.61 -12.76
C PHE A 506 -20.32 21.63 -13.86
N SER A 507 -21.59 21.30 -13.56
CA SER A 507 -22.66 21.24 -14.56
C SER A 507 -22.85 22.57 -15.33
N THR A 508 -22.63 23.69 -14.65
CA THR A 508 -22.67 25.03 -15.25
C THR A 508 -21.44 25.88 -14.95
N LEU A 509 -20.58 25.47 -14.01
CA LEU A 509 -19.49 26.31 -13.52
C LEU A 509 -18.43 26.60 -14.59
N THR A 510 -18.09 27.87 -14.74
CA THR A 510 -17.07 28.38 -15.67
C THR A 510 -15.88 28.99 -14.93
N TYR A 511 -14.76 29.20 -15.63
CA TYR A 511 -13.62 29.95 -15.10
C TYR A 511 -14.01 31.37 -14.65
N GLU A 512 -14.84 32.06 -15.43
CA GLU A 512 -15.27 33.44 -15.14
C GLU A 512 -16.07 33.52 -13.84
N GLU A 513 -16.97 32.56 -13.61
CA GLU A 513 -17.76 32.52 -12.37
C GLU A 513 -16.89 32.24 -11.15
N TYR A 514 -15.90 31.35 -11.25
CA TYR A 514 -15.10 30.91 -10.10
C TYR A 514 -13.88 31.81 -9.80
N PHE A 515 -13.18 32.24 -10.85
CA PHE A 515 -11.96 33.04 -10.76
C PHE A 515 -12.18 34.51 -11.09
N GLY A 516 -13.35 34.89 -11.62
CA GLY A 516 -13.60 36.25 -12.11
C GLY A 516 -12.90 36.58 -13.43
N LYS A 517 -12.33 35.57 -14.10
CA LYS A 517 -11.54 35.70 -15.33
C LYS A 517 -11.79 34.52 -16.26
N SER A 518 -11.78 34.77 -17.56
CA SER A 518 -11.81 33.73 -18.57
C SER A 518 -10.53 32.91 -18.58
N TYR A 519 -10.57 31.72 -19.16
CA TYR A 519 -9.37 30.89 -19.34
C TYR A 519 -8.28 31.62 -20.13
N GLU A 520 -8.61 32.35 -21.19
CA GLU A 520 -7.62 33.09 -21.99
C GLU A 520 -6.97 34.23 -21.21
N GLU A 521 -7.71 34.91 -20.33
CA GLU A 521 -7.13 35.89 -19.41
C GLU A 521 -6.18 35.22 -18.41
N LEU A 522 -6.60 34.11 -17.78
CA LEU A 522 -5.76 33.35 -16.86
C LEU A 522 -4.51 32.80 -17.53
N LYS A 523 -4.59 32.39 -18.80
CA LYS A 523 -3.46 31.94 -19.60
C LYS A 523 -2.47 33.06 -19.88
N VAL A 524 -2.95 34.25 -20.25
CA VAL A 524 -2.07 35.42 -20.44
C VAL A 524 -1.35 35.78 -19.14
N GLU A 525 -2.07 35.75 -18.02
CA GLU A 525 -1.49 35.99 -16.70
C GLU A 525 -0.51 34.91 -16.28
N TRP A 526 -0.80 33.64 -16.56
CA TRP A 526 0.09 32.52 -16.32
C TRP A 526 1.43 32.68 -17.07
N ILE A 527 1.39 32.99 -18.37
CA ILE A 527 2.61 33.23 -19.15
C ILE A 527 3.39 34.43 -18.61
N LYS A 528 2.70 35.49 -18.17
CA LYS A 528 3.33 36.64 -17.53
C LYS A 528 3.99 36.24 -16.20
N TYR A 529 3.30 35.48 -15.36
CA TYR A 529 3.82 34.94 -14.10
C TYR A 529 5.12 34.16 -14.33
N LEU A 530 5.17 33.30 -15.35
CA LEU A 530 6.39 32.54 -15.68
C LEU A 530 7.56 33.47 -16.03
N LYS A 531 7.32 34.47 -16.88
CA LYS A 531 8.36 35.45 -17.29
C LYS A 531 8.86 36.31 -16.14
N GLU A 532 7.99 36.65 -15.19
CA GLU A 532 8.34 37.48 -14.04
C GLU A 532 9.11 36.70 -12.96
N ASN A 533 8.82 35.41 -12.79
CA ASN A 533 9.36 34.60 -11.69
C ASN A 533 10.50 33.65 -12.09
N ILE A 534 10.63 33.33 -13.38
CA ILE A 534 11.67 32.45 -13.90
C ILE A 534 12.51 33.19 -14.93
N LYS A 535 13.74 33.51 -14.55
CA LYS A 535 14.71 34.16 -15.45
C LYS A 535 15.03 33.25 -16.63
N ALA A 536 15.14 33.84 -17.81
CA ALA A 536 15.45 33.15 -19.07
C ALA A 536 14.44 32.07 -19.50
N ILE A 537 13.24 32.02 -18.92
CA ILE A 537 12.21 31.03 -19.27
C ILE A 537 11.81 31.08 -20.76
N GLU A 538 11.98 32.24 -21.40
CA GLU A 538 11.69 32.46 -22.83
C GLU A 538 12.54 31.60 -23.77
N LEU A 539 13.62 30.98 -23.28
CA LEU A 539 14.38 30.00 -24.04
C LEU A 539 13.56 28.73 -24.32
N ILE A 540 12.64 28.37 -23.42
CA ILE A 540 11.87 27.12 -23.46
C ILE A 540 10.35 27.31 -23.60
N LEU A 541 9.84 28.54 -23.48
CA LEU A 541 8.54 28.93 -24.01
C LEU A 541 8.62 29.15 -25.53
#